data_AF-A0A9W4NYE2-F1
#
_entry.id   AF-A0A9W4NYE2-F1
#
_cell.length_a   1.000
_cell.length_b   1.000
_cell.length_c   1.000
_cell.angle_alpha   90.00
_cell.angle_beta   90.00
_cell.angle_gamma   90.00
#
_symmetry.space_group_name_H-M   'P 1'
#
loop_
_entity.id
_entity.type
_entity.pdbx_description
1 polymer ?
#
loop_
_entity_poly.entity_id
_entity_poly.type
_entity_poly.pdbx_seq_one_letter_code
_entity_poly.pdbx_strand_id
1 'polypeptide(L)'
;MAGFATTLLTLSLAMMEFRGVSVQTVFIGNFCFVGCIALLISAQWEIVRGNTFGYTVLSAFGLFYGGYGAILLPTLGIADSYGGHTTEYYNAMGFFVLIWTVLNTLFLVASFSMLVLALFSILLLSDPFPRNMVYFGTFIAIEVCFGLDATANFVRADGHIALSATIMKIGGAFGFIAGLLGFYIVAHDLCQDSLPVRLPMGDAASLSKARKRMTRSE
;
A
#
# COMPACT_ATOMS: atom_id res chain seq x y z
N MET A 1 -3.33 -2.92 -9.40
CA MET A 1 -3.41 -1.74 -8.51
C MET A 1 -4.82 -1.46 -7.99
N ALA A 2 -5.87 -1.52 -8.81
CA ALA A 2 -7.26 -1.30 -8.35
C ALA A 2 -7.69 -2.21 -7.19
N GLY A 3 -7.32 -3.50 -7.23
CA GLY A 3 -7.62 -4.43 -6.15
C GLY A 3 -6.94 -4.07 -4.82
N PHE A 4 -5.68 -3.63 -4.88
CA PHE A 4 -4.94 -3.11 -3.74
C PHE A 4 -5.63 -1.87 -3.17
N ALA A 5 -5.92 -0.86 -4.01
CA ALA A 5 -6.53 0.39 -3.58
C ALA A 5 -7.91 0.18 -2.94
N THR A 6 -8.74 -0.67 -3.56
CA THR A 6 -10.07 -1.02 -3.05
C THR A 6 -9.97 -1.68 -1.68
N THR A 7 -9.10 -2.67 -1.54
CA THR A 7 -8.95 -3.43 -0.29
C THR A 7 -8.40 -2.55 0.83
N LEU A 8 -7.30 -1.83 0.58
CA LEU A 8 -6.67 -0.96 1.57
C LEU A 8 -7.59 0.17 2.01
N LEU A 9 -8.29 0.83 1.07
CA LEU A 9 -9.19 1.93 1.40
C LEU A 9 -10.35 1.44 2.28
N THR A 10 -10.92 0.27 1.99
CA THR A 10 -11.99 -0.31 2.83
C THR A 10 -11.50 -0.67 4.23
N LEU A 11 -10.32 -1.27 4.36
CA LEU A 11 -9.68 -1.55 5.65
C LEU A 11 -9.43 -0.25 6.43
N SER A 12 -8.88 0.76 5.77
CA SER A 12 -8.52 2.05 6.36
C SER A 12 -9.73 2.80 6.92
N LEU A 13 -10.87 2.75 6.23
CA LEU A 13 -12.12 3.32 6.72
C LEU A 13 -12.56 2.68 8.04
N ALA A 14 -12.36 1.36 8.19
CA ALA A 14 -12.68 0.66 9.42
C ALA A 14 -11.65 0.90 10.53
N MET A 15 -10.36 1.00 10.20
CA MET A 15 -9.32 1.41 11.15
C MET A 15 -9.56 2.81 11.72
N MET A 16 -10.11 3.71 10.89
CA MET A 16 -10.53 5.06 11.32
C MET A 16 -11.89 5.09 12.04
N GLU A 17 -12.58 3.95 12.15
CA GLU A 17 -13.94 3.84 12.70
C GLU A 17 -14.97 4.71 11.98
N PHE A 18 -14.82 4.87 10.66
CA PHE A 18 -15.74 5.69 9.88
C PHE A 18 -17.15 5.10 9.96
N ARG A 19 -18.14 5.96 10.26
CA ARG A 19 -19.53 5.55 10.54
C ARG A 19 -19.68 4.55 11.70
N GLY A 20 -18.73 4.51 12.64
CA GLY A 20 -18.77 3.61 13.79
C GLY A 20 -18.45 2.15 13.46
N VAL A 21 -17.90 1.86 12.27
CA VAL A 21 -17.51 0.50 11.87
C VAL A 21 -16.05 0.27 12.24
N SER A 22 -15.79 -0.59 13.23
CA SER A 22 -14.44 -0.99 13.66
C SER A 22 -14.13 -2.47 13.40
N VAL A 23 -15.16 -3.29 13.16
CA VAL A 23 -15.01 -4.72 12.91
C VAL A 23 -14.68 -4.96 11.44
N GLN A 24 -13.59 -5.67 11.16
CA GLN A 24 -13.05 -5.81 9.82
C GLN A 24 -13.46 -7.11 9.10
N THR A 25 -14.17 -8.02 9.77
CA THR A 25 -14.51 -9.36 9.24
C THR A 25 -15.36 -9.31 7.97
N VAL A 26 -16.20 -8.28 7.80
CA VAL A 26 -16.97 -8.09 6.55
C VAL A 26 -16.06 -7.89 5.33
N PHE A 27 -14.84 -7.38 5.53
CA PHE A 27 -13.86 -7.15 4.47
C PHE A 27 -13.03 -8.39 4.12
N ILE A 28 -13.26 -9.54 4.77
CA ILE A 28 -12.62 -10.81 4.38
C ILE A 28 -12.90 -11.14 2.91
N GLY A 29 -14.09 -10.81 2.40
CA GLY A 29 -14.39 -10.92 0.97
C GLY A 29 -13.41 -10.11 0.11
N ASN A 30 -13.12 -8.86 0.49
CA ASN A 30 -12.09 -8.08 -0.20
C ASN A 30 -10.72 -8.71 -0.02
N PHE A 31 -10.31 -9.07 1.20
CA PHE A 31 -8.99 -9.64 1.47
C PHE A 31 -8.70 -10.90 0.64
N CYS A 32 -9.62 -11.86 0.59
CA CYS A 32 -9.42 -13.14 -0.08
C CYS A 32 -9.55 -13.03 -1.61
N PHE A 33 -10.54 -12.31 -2.13
CA PHE A 33 -10.81 -12.30 -3.57
C PHE A 33 -10.07 -11.18 -4.29
N VAL A 34 -10.27 -9.94 -3.85
CA VAL A 34 -9.74 -8.76 -4.55
C VAL A 34 -8.30 -8.47 -4.12
N GLY A 35 -8.04 -8.53 -2.82
CA GLY A 35 -6.76 -8.30 -2.17
C GLY A 35 -5.78 -9.43 -2.46
N CYS A 36 -6.19 -10.70 -2.50
CA CYS A 36 -5.30 -11.82 -2.72
C CYS A 36 -5.37 -12.36 -4.16
N ILE A 37 -6.46 -13.01 -4.55
CA ILE A 37 -6.56 -13.70 -5.85
C ILE A 37 -6.33 -12.75 -7.02
N ALA A 38 -7.03 -11.61 -7.07
CA ALA A 38 -6.89 -10.67 -8.18
C ALA A 38 -5.49 -10.03 -8.25
N LEU A 39 -4.84 -9.76 -7.12
CA LEU A 39 -3.45 -9.27 -7.10
C LEU A 39 -2.47 -10.34 -7.57
N LEU A 40 -2.62 -11.59 -7.14
CA LEU A 40 -1.77 -12.70 -7.58
C LEU A 40 -1.89 -12.96 -9.08
N ILE A 41 -3.11 -12.92 -9.62
CA ILE A 41 -3.34 -13.01 -11.08
C ILE A 41 -2.67 -11.83 -11.78
N SER A 42 -2.86 -10.60 -11.28
CA SER A 42 -2.24 -9.40 -11.85
C SER A 42 -0.70 -9.49 -11.83
N ALA A 43 -0.13 -10.06 -10.77
CA ALA A 43 1.32 -10.24 -10.66
C ALA A 43 1.87 -11.11 -11.80
N GLN A 44 1.17 -12.18 -12.19
CA GLN A 44 1.62 -13.06 -13.28
C GLN A 44 1.75 -12.31 -14.62
N TRP A 45 0.92 -11.28 -14.83
CA TRP A 45 1.04 -10.45 -16.03
C TRP A 45 2.22 -9.48 -15.97
N GLU A 46 2.66 -9.07 -14.77
CA GLU A 46 3.85 -8.23 -14.61
C GLU A 46 5.14 -8.98 -14.96
N ILE A 47 5.23 -10.28 -14.66
CA ILE A 47 6.41 -11.07 -15.09
C ILE A 47 6.43 -11.28 -16.61
N VAL A 48 5.28 -11.42 -17.26
CA VAL A 48 5.17 -11.47 -18.74
C VAL A 48 5.63 -10.15 -19.37
N ARG A 49 5.37 -9.01 -18.71
CA ARG A 49 5.85 -7.69 -19.14
C ARG A 49 7.32 -7.42 -18.80
N GLY A 50 8.01 -8.35 -18.14
CA GLY A 50 9.39 -8.20 -17.68
C GLY A 50 9.55 -7.28 -16.45
N ASN A 51 8.46 -6.96 -15.74
CA ASN A 51 8.48 -6.13 -14.53
C ASN A 51 8.57 -6.99 -13.26
N THR A 52 9.79 -7.42 -12.93
CA THR A 52 10.04 -8.25 -11.72
C THR A 52 9.70 -7.52 -10.42
N PHE A 53 9.89 -6.20 -10.37
CA PHE A 53 9.53 -5.42 -9.19
C PHE A 53 8.01 -5.40 -8.98
N GLY A 54 7.25 -5.11 -10.04
CA GLY A 54 5.79 -5.16 -10.02
C GLY A 54 5.25 -6.53 -9.64
N TYR A 55 5.81 -7.61 -10.20
CA TYR A 55 5.48 -8.99 -9.82
C TYR A 55 5.67 -9.23 -8.31
N THR A 56 6.82 -8.83 -7.78
CA THR A 56 7.17 -9.08 -6.36
C THR A 56 6.25 -8.30 -5.43
N VAL A 57 6.02 -7.02 -5.72
CA VAL A 57 5.15 -6.14 -4.92
C VAL A 57 3.70 -6.65 -4.93
N LEU A 58 3.13 -6.91 -6.12
CA LEU A 58 1.74 -7.37 -6.24
C LEU A 58 1.54 -8.74 -5.58
N SER A 59 2.52 -9.65 -5.73
CA SER A 59 2.45 -10.96 -5.07
C SER A 59 2.54 -10.84 -3.56
N ALA A 60 3.46 -10.01 -3.04
CA ALA A 60 3.62 -9.80 -1.61
C ALA A 60 2.36 -9.21 -0.97
N PHE A 61 1.81 -8.12 -1.52
CA PHE A 61 0.54 -7.55 -1.01
C PHE A 61 -0.64 -8.50 -1.20
N GLY A 62 -0.64 -9.28 -2.29
CA GLY A 62 -1.60 -10.36 -2.50
C GLY A 62 -1.66 -11.34 -1.34
N LEU A 63 -0.51 -11.88 -1.00
CA LEU A 63 -0.36 -12.86 0.08
C LEU A 63 -0.54 -12.24 1.47
N PHE A 64 -0.15 -10.97 1.66
CA PHE A 64 -0.45 -10.23 2.88
C PHE A 64 -1.96 -10.18 3.14
N TYR A 65 -2.76 -9.72 2.16
CA TYR A 65 -4.21 -9.67 2.33
C TYR A 65 -4.82 -11.05 2.49
N GLY A 66 -4.34 -12.05 1.74
CA GLY A 66 -4.78 -13.43 1.91
C GLY A 66 -4.55 -13.95 3.34
N GLY A 67 -3.36 -13.72 3.89
CA GLY A 67 -3.00 -14.07 5.26
C GLY A 67 -3.81 -13.29 6.30
N TYR A 68 -3.95 -11.97 6.12
CA TYR A 68 -4.73 -11.12 7.02
C TYR A 68 -6.21 -11.54 7.05
N GLY A 69 -6.79 -11.80 5.89
CA GLY A 69 -8.16 -12.31 5.77
C GLY A 69 -8.33 -13.69 6.43
N ALA A 70 -7.35 -14.58 6.30
CA ALA A 70 -7.37 -15.88 6.96
C ALA A 70 -7.34 -15.75 8.50
N ILE A 71 -6.50 -14.86 9.05
CA ILE A 71 -6.43 -14.63 10.49
C ILE A 71 -7.78 -14.16 11.05
N LEU A 72 -8.48 -13.30 10.31
CA LEU A 72 -9.79 -12.77 10.72
C LEU A 72 -10.96 -13.75 10.52
N LEU A 73 -10.76 -14.83 9.76
CA LEU A 73 -11.84 -15.75 9.41
C LEU A 73 -12.17 -16.66 10.60
N PRO A 74 -13.38 -16.55 11.21
CA PRO A 74 -13.70 -17.29 12.44
C PRO A 74 -13.64 -18.81 12.26
N THR A 75 -13.96 -19.32 11.07
CA THR A 75 -13.97 -20.76 10.79
C THR A 75 -12.58 -21.39 10.81
N LEU A 76 -11.50 -20.59 10.71
CA LEU A 76 -10.12 -21.09 10.84
C LEU A 76 -9.65 -21.17 12.29
N GLY A 77 -10.40 -20.61 13.26
CA GLY A 77 -10.13 -20.77 14.69
C GLY A 77 -8.80 -20.20 15.16
N ILE A 78 -8.18 -19.27 14.41
CA ILE A 78 -6.86 -18.72 14.76
C ILE A 78 -6.93 -17.95 16.08
N ALA A 79 -7.89 -17.03 16.23
CA ALA A 79 -8.11 -16.32 17.49
C ALA A 79 -8.46 -17.29 18.64
N ASP A 80 -9.25 -18.33 18.36
CA ASP A 80 -9.66 -19.32 19.36
C ASP A 80 -8.48 -20.14 19.89
N SER A 81 -7.45 -20.40 19.07
CA SER A 81 -6.23 -21.07 19.53
C SER A 81 -5.46 -20.29 20.60
N TYR A 82 -5.66 -18.96 20.68
CA TYR A 82 -5.13 -18.10 21.73
C TYR A 82 -6.09 -17.94 22.93
N GLY A 83 -7.27 -18.60 22.91
CA GLY A 83 -8.35 -18.36 23.87
C GLY A 83 -9.11 -17.06 23.62
N GLY A 84 -9.09 -16.57 22.38
CA GLY A 84 -9.68 -15.29 21.96
C GLY A 84 -8.65 -14.18 21.79
N HIS A 85 -9.08 -12.92 21.93
CA HIS A 85 -8.21 -11.75 21.76
C HIS A 85 -7.39 -11.45 23.02
N THR A 86 -6.48 -12.35 23.36
CA THR A 86 -5.57 -12.24 24.51
C THR A 86 -4.38 -11.31 24.21
N THR A 87 -3.59 -10.97 25.24
CA THR A 87 -2.31 -10.25 25.08
C THR A 87 -1.38 -10.97 24.10
N GLU A 88 -1.33 -12.31 24.14
CA GLU A 88 -0.51 -13.10 23.22
C GLU A 88 -0.98 -12.96 21.77
N TYR A 89 -2.30 -13.00 21.53
CA TYR A 89 -2.88 -12.76 20.21
C TYR A 89 -2.48 -11.39 19.65
N TYR A 90 -2.59 -10.32 20.45
CA TYR A 90 -2.22 -8.98 19.98
C TYR A 90 -0.71 -8.84 19.73
N ASN A 91 0.14 -9.46 20.55
CA ASN A 91 1.58 -9.52 20.26
C ASN A 91 1.87 -10.27 18.95
N ALA A 92 1.21 -11.40 18.72
CA ALA A 92 1.34 -12.16 17.47
C ALA A 92 0.86 -11.36 16.24
N MET A 93 -0.26 -10.65 16.35
CA MET A 93 -0.75 -9.73 15.32
C MET A 93 0.24 -8.59 15.05
N GLY A 94 0.81 -8.01 16.11
CA GLY A 94 1.85 -7.01 16.00
C GLY A 94 3.07 -7.53 15.25
N PHE A 95 3.56 -8.75 15.57
CA PHE A 95 4.66 -9.38 14.84
C PHE A 95 4.32 -9.64 13.38
N PHE A 96 3.12 -10.15 13.10
CA PHE A 96 2.66 -10.40 11.73
C PHE A 96 2.77 -9.12 10.90
N VAL A 97 2.12 -8.03 11.32
CA VAL A 97 2.11 -6.77 10.58
C VAL A 97 3.52 -6.15 10.54
N LEU A 98 4.29 -6.21 11.63
CA LEU A 98 5.64 -5.64 11.70
C LEU A 98 6.60 -6.25 10.67
N ILE A 99 6.57 -7.56 10.47
CA ILE A 99 7.44 -8.21 9.46
C ILE A 99 7.02 -7.81 8.04
N TRP A 100 5.73 -7.60 7.80
CA TRP A 100 5.25 -7.03 6.54
C TRP A 100 5.67 -5.57 6.37
N THR A 101 5.75 -4.78 7.46
CA THR A 101 6.37 -3.45 7.44
C THR A 101 7.82 -3.53 6.98
N VAL A 102 8.62 -4.45 7.54
CA VAL A 102 10.03 -4.64 7.12
C VAL A 102 10.14 -4.97 5.63
N LEU A 103 9.27 -5.84 5.11
CA LEU A 103 9.24 -6.13 3.67
C LEU A 103 8.86 -4.89 2.85
N ASN A 104 7.90 -4.10 3.31
CA ASN A 104 7.53 -2.83 2.68
C ASN A 104 8.68 -1.82 2.71
N THR A 105 9.49 -1.77 3.77
CA THR A 105 10.71 -0.96 3.83
C THR A 105 11.65 -1.30 2.66
N LEU A 106 11.81 -2.59 2.33
CA LEU A 106 12.63 -3.01 1.19
C LEU A 106 12.06 -2.50 -0.15
N PHE A 107 10.74 -2.55 -0.31
CA PHE A 107 10.08 -1.98 -1.50
C PHE A 107 10.19 -0.46 -1.56
N LEU A 108 10.13 0.22 -0.42
CA LEU A 108 10.31 1.66 -0.30
C LEU A 108 11.74 2.07 -0.70
N VAL A 109 12.75 1.36 -0.20
CA VAL A 109 14.16 1.59 -0.56
C VAL A 109 14.38 1.32 -2.04
N ALA A 110 13.87 0.21 -2.59
CA ALA A 110 13.96 -0.09 -4.02
C ALA A 110 13.30 1.00 -4.88
N SER A 111 12.12 1.48 -4.48
CA SER A 111 11.41 2.58 -5.15
C SER A 111 12.19 3.90 -5.08
N PHE A 112 12.84 4.18 -3.93
CA PHE A 112 13.70 5.34 -3.76
C PHE A 112 14.96 5.28 -4.63
N SER A 113 15.63 4.12 -4.69
CA SER A 113 16.79 3.93 -5.56
C SER A 113 16.45 4.18 -7.03
N MET A 114 15.28 3.71 -7.49
CA MET A 114 14.79 4.03 -8.83
C MET A 114 14.48 5.53 -9.01
N LEU A 115 14.00 6.22 -7.97
CA LEU A 115 13.80 7.67 -8.00
C LEU A 115 15.13 8.43 -8.12
N VAL A 116 16.15 8.07 -7.33
CA VAL A 116 17.48 8.70 -7.38
C VAL A 116 18.17 8.46 -8.73
N LEU A 117 18.09 7.23 -9.26
CA LEU A 117 18.62 6.92 -10.59
C LEU A 117 17.90 7.71 -11.68
N ALA A 118 16.57 7.87 -11.59
CA ALA A 118 15.81 8.70 -12.52
C ALA A 118 16.23 10.18 -12.48
N LEU A 119 16.51 10.73 -11.28
CA LEU A 119 17.04 12.09 -11.13
C LEU A 119 18.44 12.24 -11.74
N PHE A 120 19.29 11.22 -11.61
CA PHE A 120 20.63 11.21 -12.19
C PHE A 120 20.61 11.06 -13.73
N SER A 121 19.72 10.23 -14.29
CA SER A 121 19.53 10.11 -15.74
C SER A 121 19.04 11.42 -16.39
N ILE A 122 18.23 12.20 -15.68
CA ILE A 122 17.80 13.53 -16.15
C ILE A 122 18.98 14.51 -16.28
N LEU A 123 19.97 14.43 -15.38
CA LEU A 123 21.19 15.23 -15.47
C LEU A 123 22.05 14.84 -16.70
N LEU A 124 21.99 13.56 -17.11
CA LEU A 124 22.75 12.99 -18.22
C LEU A 124 22.02 12.98 -19.58
N LEU A 125 20.84 13.63 -19.69
CA LEU A 125 20.08 13.79 -20.95
C LEU A 125 19.68 12.48 -21.66
N SER A 126 19.71 11.33 -20.98
CA SER A 126 19.15 10.07 -21.50
C SER A 126 17.67 9.93 -21.11
N ASP A 127 16.87 9.38 -22.04
CA ASP A 127 15.40 9.34 -22.07
C ASP A 127 14.68 8.77 -20.82
N PRO A 128 13.33 8.93 -20.71
CA PRO A 128 12.66 9.21 -19.44
C PRO A 128 12.14 7.92 -18.80
N PHE A 129 12.60 7.64 -17.57
CA PHE A 129 11.83 6.79 -16.66
C PHE A 129 11.47 7.53 -15.37
N PRO A 130 10.60 8.53 -15.40
CA PRO A 130 9.89 8.92 -14.21
C PRO A 130 8.53 8.21 -14.22
N ARG A 131 8.35 7.26 -13.31
CA ARG A 131 7.05 6.65 -13.00
C ARG A 131 7.00 6.37 -11.49
N ASN A 132 7.45 7.30 -10.65
CA ASN A 132 7.83 6.89 -9.29
C ASN A 132 7.40 7.81 -8.15
N MET A 133 6.99 9.08 -8.34
CA MET A 133 6.65 9.92 -7.18
C MET A 133 5.38 9.44 -6.46
N VAL A 134 4.33 9.10 -7.20
CA VAL A 134 3.07 8.59 -6.61
C VAL A 134 3.24 7.20 -6.03
N TYR A 135 3.98 6.31 -6.70
CA TYR A 135 4.30 4.97 -6.18
C TYR A 135 5.14 5.06 -4.90
N PHE A 136 6.17 5.91 -4.88
CA PHE A 136 6.97 6.17 -3.69
C PHE A 136 6.13 6.73 -2.54
N GLY A 137 5.26 7.71 -2.81
CA GLY A 137 4.32 8.24 -1.84
C GLY A 137 3.36 7.16 -1.30
N THR A 138 2.95 6.22 -2.14
CA THR A 138 2.13 5.07 -1.75
C THR A 138 2.90 4.18 -0.77
N PHE A 139 4.15 3.82 -1.07
CA PHE A 139 4.98 2.99 -0.17
C PHE A 139 5.27 3.68 1.17
N ILE A 140 5.51 5.00 1.20
CA ILE A 140 5.66 5.76 2.45
C ILE A 140 4.38 5.69 3.28
N ALA A 141 3.23 5.94 2.65
CA ALA A 141 1.95 5.93 3.35
C ALA A 141 1.63 4.53 3.90
N ILE A 142 1.93 3.46 3.16
CA ILE A 142 1.81 2.08 3.64
C ILE A 142 2.78 1.82 4.80
N GLU A 143 4.03 2.28 4.71
CA GLU A 143 5.04 2.07 5.76
C GLU A 143 4.57 2.60 7.10
N VAL A 144 4.07 3.85 7.09
CA VAL A 144 3.52 4.48 8.30
C VAL A 144 2.24 3.76 8.75
N CYS A 145 1.36 3.36 7.82
CA CYS A 145 0.15 2.61 8.13
C CYS A 145 0.46 1.30 8.86
N PHE A 146 1.32 0.45 8.30
CA PHE A 146 1.65 -0.87 8.85
C PHE A 146 2.48 -0.75 10.13
N GLY A 147 3.43 0.20 10.19
CA GLY A 147 4.18 0.49 11.41
C GLY A 147 3.29 0.91 12.58
N LEU A 148 2.29 1.77 12.32
CA LEU A 148 1.33 2.18 13.34
C LEU A 148 0.32 1.09 13.68
N ASP A 149 -0.12 0.26 12.73
CA ASP A 149 -0.98 -0.90 13.00
C ASP A 149 -0.26 -1.92 13.90
N ALA A 150 0.99 -2.26 13.60
CA ALA A 150 1.81 -3.12 14.47
C ALA A 150 1.97 -2.52 15.87
N THR A 151 2.27 -1.22 15.96
CA THR A 151 2.38 -0.49 17.23
C THR A 151 1.05 -0.51 18.00
N ALA A 152 -0.08 -0.29 17.32
CA ALA A 152 -1.40 -0.29 17.94
C ALA A 152 -1.72 -1.67 18.54
N ASN A 153 -1.30 -2.76 17.90
CA ASN A 153 -1.45 -4.12 18.44
C ASN A 153 -0.58 -4.33 19.70
N PHE A 154 0.69 -3.94 19.69
CA PHE A 154 1.56 -4.05 20.89
C PHE A 154 1.04 -3.21 22.05
N VAL A 155 0.66 -1.95 21.80
CA VAL A 155 0.09 -1.06 22.82
C VAL A 155 -1.22 -1.62 23.39
N ARG A 156 -1.99 -2.35 22.58
CA ARG A 156 -3.19 -3.05 23.03
C ARG A 156 -2.85 -4.24 23.93
N ALA A 157 -1.80 -4.98 23.58
CA ALA A 157 -1.26 -6.07 24.38
C ALA A 157 -0.81 -5.58 25.77
N ASP A 158 -0.22 -4.37 25.83
CA ASP A 158 0.17 -3.68 27.08
C ASP A 158 -1.02 -3.13 27.89
N GLY A 159 -2.27 -3.32 27.43
CA GLY A 159 -3.48 -2.88 28.13
C GLY A 159 -3.90 -1.43 27.87
N HIS A 160 -3.18 -0.68 27.05
CA HIS A 160 -3.49 0.72 26.73
C HIS A 160 -4.52 0.85 25.59
N ILE A 161 -5.74 0.41 25.85
CA ILE A 161 -6.81 0.26 24.84
C ILE A 161 -7.14 1.56 24.10
N ALA A 162 -7.29 2.69 24.82
CA ALA A 162 -7.64 3.97 24.20
C ALA A 162 -6.53 4.54 23.32
N LEU A 163 -5.27 4.36 23.75
CA LEU A 163 -4.10 4.77 22.98
C LEU A 163 -3.96 3.91 21.72
N SER A 164 -4.10 2.59 21.84
CA SER A 164 -4.13 1.66 20.72
C SER A 164 -5.15 2.07 19.66
N ALA A 165 -6.39 2.38 20.07
CA ALA A 165 -7.43 2.84 19.15
C ALA A 165 -7.05 4.16 18.44
N THR A 166 -6.41 5.08 19.15
CA THR A 166 -5.95 6.35 18.57
C THR A 166 -4.83 6.12 17.54
N ILE A 167 -3.84 5.29 17.87
CA ILE A 167 -2.74 4.94 16.96
C ILE A 167 -3.30 4.21 15.73
N MET A 168 -4.26 3.30 15.91
CA MET A 168 -4.92 2.59 14.82
C MET A 168 -5.64 3.56 13.87
N LYS A 169 -6.34 4.58 14.41
CA LYS A 169 -6.98 5.63 13.58
C LYS A 169 -5.97 6.44 12.78
N ILE A 170 -4.84 6.80 13.40
CA ILE A 170 -3.76 7.52 12.70
C ILE A 170 -3.18 6.63 11.59
N GLY A 171 -2.90 5.35 11.88
CA GLY A 171 -2.46 4.37 10.88
C GLY A 171 -3.45 4.24 9.73
N GLY A 172 -4.75 4.13 10.04
CA GLY A 172 -5.83 4.11 9.07
C GLY A 172 -5.90 5.35 8.19
N ALA A 173 -5.55 6.54 8.71
CA ALA A 173 -5.49 7.75 7.89
C ALA A 173 -4.37 7.68 6.83
N PHE A 174 -3.21 7.12 7.18
CA PHE A 174 -2.15 6.87 6.20
C PHE A 174 -2.52 5.79 5.19
N GLY A 175 -3.17 4.70 5.63
CA GLY A 175 -3.73 3.69 4.74
C GLY A 175 -4.77 4.26 3.77
N PHE A 176 -5.60 5.21 4.25
CA PHE A 176 -6.59 5.90 3.42
C PHE A 176 -5.90 6.74 2.33
N ILE A 177 -4.86 7.50 2.68
CA ILE A 177 -4.04 8.24 1.72
C ILE A 177 -3.41 7.29 0.69
N ALA A 178 -2.81 6.18 1.13
CA ALA A 178 -2.24 5.16 0.25
C ALA A 178 -3.29 4.59 -0.72
N GLY A 179 -4.51 4.31 -0.23
CA GLY A 179 -5.63 3.85 -1.05
C GLY A 179 -6.04 4.89 -2.11
N LEU A 180 -6.11 6.18 -1.76
CA LEU A 180 -6.40 7.25 -2.70
C LEU A 180 -5.30 7.41 -3.77
N LEU A 181 -4.02 7.33 -3.38
CA LEU A 181 -2.91 7.31 -4.33
C LEU A 181 -2.97 6.09 -5.25
N GLY A 182 -3.37 4.93 -4.72
CA GLY A 182 -3.64 3.72 -5.50
C GLY A 182 -4.75 3.92 -6.54
N PHE A 183 -5.86 4.56 -6.17
CA PHE A 183 -6.92 4.91 -7.13
C PHE A 183 -6.47 5.97 -8.15
N TYR A 184 -5.61 6.91 -7.74
CA TYR A 184 -5.02 7.87 -8.66
C TYR A 184 -4.15 7.19 -9.72
N ILE A 185 -3.34 6.20 -9.33
CA ILE A 185 -2.55 5.38 -10.28
C ILE A 185 -3.47 4.69 -11.28
N VAL A 186 -4.55 4.07 -10.80
CA VAL A 186 -5.54 3.40 -11.67
C VAL A 186 -6.19 4.41 -12.63
N ALA A 187 -6.59 5.57 -12.14
CA ALA A 187 -7.17 6.62 -12.98
C ALA A 187 -6.17 7.10 -14.04
N HIS A 188 -4.90 7.25 -13.69
CA HIS A 188 -3.83 7.59 -14.63
C HIS A 188 -3.72 6.55 -15.75
N ASP A 189 -3.60 5.27 -15.39
CA ASP A 189 -3.44 4.18 -16.35
C ASP A 189 -4.66 4.09 -17.30
N LEU A 190 -5.88 4.16 -16.75
CA LEU A 190 -7.11 4.15 -17.56
C LEU A 190 -7.23 5.37 -18.48
N CYS A 191 -6.82 6.56 -18.00
CA CYS A 191 -6.81 7.76 -18.83
C CYS A 191 -5.82 7.62 -19.98
N GLN A 192 -4.63 7.07 -19.78
CA GLN A 192 -3.65 6.87 -20.86
C GLN A 192 -4.17 5.95 -21.97
N ASP A 193 -4.94 4.92 -21.60
CA ASP A 193 -5.47 3.94 -22.55
C ASP A 193 -6.73 4.44 -23.28
N SER A 194 -7.58 5.20 -22.58
CA SER A 194 -8.94 5.53 -23.06
C SER A 194 -9.14 6.99 -23.48
N LEU A 195 -8.32 7.92 -22.96
CA LEU A 195 -8.50 9.35 -23.13
C LEU A 195 -7.20 10.04 -23.59
N PRO A 196 -7.28 11.16 -24.33
CA PRO A 196 -6.09 11.94 -24.68
C PRO A 196 -5.52 12.75 -23.49
N VAL A 197 -6.07 12.59 -22.29
CA VAL A 197 -5.70 13.34 -21.08
C VAL A 197 -4.62 12.59 -20.31
N ARG A 198 -3.49 13.25 -20.03
CA ARG A 198 -2.39 12.69 -19.23
C ARG A 198 -2.42 13.26 -17.82
N LEU A 199 -2.79 12.43 -16.85
CA LEU A 199 -2.70 12.79 -15.43
C LEU A 199 -1.23 12.83 -14.98
N PRO A 200 -0.79 13.84 -14.21
CA PRO A 200 0.61 13.96 -13.82
C PRO A 200 1.01 12.94 -12.75
N MET A 201 2.05 12.13 -13.00
CA MET A 201 2.58 11.15 -12.02
C MET A 201 3.75 11.68 -11.20
N GLY A 202 3.93 13.01 -11.18
CA GLY A 202 5.14 13.64 -10.64
C GLY A 202 6.34 13.33 -11.52
N ASP A 203 6.15 13.35 -12.84
CA ASP A 203 7.23 12.99 -13.75
C ASP A 203 8.27 14.10 -13.80
N ALA A 204 9.47 13.85 -13.27
CA ALA A 204 10.56 14.82 -13.30
C ALA A 204 10.96 15.24 -14.74
N ALA A 205 10.65 14.40 -15.75
CA ALA A 205 10.78 14.75 -17.16
C ALA A 205 9.79 15.85 -17.63
N SER A 206 8.58 15.92 -17.06
CA SER A 206 7.61 16.98 -17.38
C SER A 206 8.10 18.35 -16.88
N LEU A 207 8.74 18.39 -15.71
CA LEU A 207 9.36 19.57 -15.13
C LEU A 207 10.58 20.04 -15.94
N SER A 208 11.40 19.11 -16.45
CA SER A 208 12.51 19.40 -17.36
C SER A 208 12.03 20.00 -18.69
N LYS A 209 10.96 19.44 -19.30
CA LYS A 209 10.35 19.98 -20.52
C LYS A 209 9.73 21.36 -20.31
N ALA A 210 9.07 21.59 -19.18
CA ALA A 210 8.55 22.89 -18.79
C ALA A 210 9.68 23.92 -18.60
N ARG A 211 10.77 23.53 -17.92
CA ARG A 211 11.95 24.37 -17.71
C ARG A 211 12.65 24.74 -19.03
N LYS A 212 12.84 23.78 -19.95
CA LYS A 212 13.40 24.05 -21.29
C LYS A 212 12.52 24.96 -22.17
N ARG A 213 11.20 24.99 -21.94
CA ARG A 213 10.30 25.94 -22.64
C ARG A 213 10.44 27.36 -22.09
N MET A 214 10.62 27.53 -20.79
CA MET A 214 10.81 28.85 -20.15
C MET A 214 12.17 29.50 -20.50
N THR A 215 13.24 28.71 -20.63
CA THR A 215 14.57 29.23 -21.00
C THR A 215 14.74 29.52 -22.50
N ARG A 216 13.73 29.25 -23.32
CA ARG A 216 13.75 29.42 -24.79
C ARG A 216 12.85 30.57 -25.26
N SER A 217 12.19 31.24 -24.31
CA SER A 217 11.37 32.44 -24.50
C SER A 217 12.05 33.72 -24.01
N GLU A 218 13.34 33.62 -23.64
CA GLU A 218 14.28 34.74 -23.46
C GLU A 218 15.24 34.78 -24.65
#